data_AF-A0A8X6FBQ0-F1
#
_entry.id   AF-A0A8X6FBQ0-F1
#
_cell.length_a   1.000
_cell.length_b   1.000
_cell.length_c   1.000
_cell.angle_alpha   90.00
_cell.angle_beta   90.00
_cell.angle_gamma   90.00
#
_symmetry.space_group_name_H-M   'P 1'
#
loop_
_entity.id
_entity.type
_entity.pdbx_description
1 polymer ?
#
loop_
_entity_poly.entity_id
_entity_poly.type
_entity_poly.pdbx_seq_one_letter_code
_entity_poly.pdbx_strand_id
1 'polypeptide(L)'
;MSEDKDRVVCLKKKRSILRTAVTKLEHELLEIEHIDVNKLEEILETLVTKFQSPKCVDKELEPLFGEIEFEEECTKTEEYNDKVTHTKFRVNKRIRELNKNVSNFPANVSQDVEKINQVYQSNINIEENSVRMKLPK
;
A
#
# COMPACT_ATOMS: atom_id res chain seq x y z
N MET A 1 18.29 -40.97 -7.27
CA MET A 1 19.30 -39.93 -7.60
C MET A 1 18.87 -38.97 -8.72
N SER A 2 17.97 -39.32 -9.66
CA SER A 2 17.47 -38.38 -10.70
C SER A 2 16.30 -37.51 -10.23
N GLU A 3 15.34 -38.11 -9.51
CA GLU A 3 14.08 -37.45 -9.13
C GLU A 3 14.28 -36.23 -8.21
N ASP A 4 15.22 -36.29 -7.26
CA ASP A 4 15.50 -35.15 -6.38
C ASP A 4 16.12 -33.97 -7.14
N LYS A 5 16.95 -34.24 -8.16
CA LYS A 5 17.53 -33.17 -9.00
C LYS A 5 16.46 -32.47 -9.81
N ASP A 6 15.58 -33.23 -10.44
CA ASP A 6 14.46 -32.70 -11.23
C ASP A 6 13.48 -31.91 -10.34
N ARG A 7 13.26 -32.39 -9.12
CA ARG A 7 12.45 -31.71 -8.10
C ARG A 7 13.07 -30.38 -7.67
N VAL A 8 14.37 -30.35 -7.38
CA VAL A 8 15.09 -29.10 -7.01
C VAL A 8 14.97 -28.07 -8.14
N VAL A 9 15.16 -28.47 -9.39
CA VAL A 9 15.01 -27.56 -10.55
C VAL A 9 13.58 -26.98 -10.62
N CYS A 10 12.57 -27.83 -10.48
CA CYS A 10 11.17 -27.40 -10.48
C CYS A 10 10.86 -26.43 -9.33
N LEU A 11 11.34 -26.73 -8.12
CA LEU A 11 11.14 -25.88 -6.93
C LEU A 11 11.88 -24.54 -7.05
N LYS A 12 13.14 -24.53 -7.52
CA LYS A 12 13.89 -23.28 -7.77
C LYS A 12 13.17 -22.40 -8.81
N LYS A 13 12.61 -23.00 -9.87
CA LYS A 13 11.80 -22.27 -10.88
C LYS A 13 10.50 -21.71 -10.30
N LYS A 14 9.76 -22.52 -9.54
CA LYS A 14 8.53 -22.10 -8.84
C LYS A 14 8.83 -20.94 -7.88
N ARG A 15 9.89 -21.05 -7.07
CA ARG A 15 10.36 -20.00 -6.17
C ARG A 15 10.64 -18.70 -6.93
N SER A 16 11.40 -18.76 -8.03
CA SER A 16 11.73 -17.59 -8.84
C SER A 16 10.47 -16.86 -9.33
N ILE A 17 9.52 -17.60 -9.91
CA ILE A 17 8.25 -17.04 -10.41
C ILE A 17 7.46 -16.35 -9.27
N LEU A 18 7.38 -17.00 -8.10
CA LEU A 18 6.68 -16.45 -6.95
C LEU A 18 7.37 -15.20 -6.40
N ARG A 19 8.71 -15.20 -6.29
CA ARG A 19 9.49 -14.03 -5.86
C ARG A 19 9.30 -12.87 -6.84
N THR A 20 9.30 -13.12 -8.15
CA THR A 20 8.99 -12.09 -9.16
C THR A 20 7.59 -11.50 -8.97
N ALA A 21 6.57 -12.32 -8.67
CA ALA A 21 5.23 -11.82 -8.42
C ALA A 21 5.15 -10.93 -7.17
N VAL A 22 5.85 -11.29 -6.10
CA VAL A 22 5.95 -10.46 -4.88
C VAL A 22 6.69 -9.16 -5.17
N THR A 23 7.82 -9.20 -5.87
CA THR A 23 8.59 -7.99 -6.22
C THR A 23 7.79 -7.02 -7.09
N LYS A 24 6.90 -7.51 -7.96
CA LYS A 24 5.98 -6.63 -8.70
C LYS A 24 5.04 -5.85 -7.76
N LEU A 25 4.51 -6.50 -6.72
CA LEU A 25 3.68 -5.84 -5.72
C LEU A 25 4.48 -4.85 -4.88
N GLU A 26 5.75 -5.16 -4.56
CA GLU A 26 6.64 -4.19 -3.90
C GLU A 26 6.81 -2.92 -4.73
N HIS A 27 7.03 -3.06 -6.05
CA HIS A 27 7.12 -1.91 -6.94
C HIS A 27 5.80 -1.13 -6.99
N GLU A 28 4.66 -1.81 -7.18
CA GLU A 28 3.35 -1.16 -7.19
C GLU A 28 3.11 -0.34 -5.92
N LEU A 29 3.48 -0.85 -4.75
CA LEU A 29 3.37 -0.14 -3.46
C LEU A 29 4.26 1.11 -3.37
N LEU A 30 5.43 1.09 -4.01
CA LEU A 30 6.38 2.21 -4.00
C LEU A 30 6.00 3.30 -5.00
N GLU A 31 5.37 2.93 -6.12
CA GLU A 31 4.96 3.85 -7.20
C GLU A 31 3.64 4.58 -6.92
N ILE A 32 2.84 4.15 -5.94
CA ILE A 32 1.60 4.86 -5.59
C ILE A 32 1.95 6.23 -5.04
N GLU A 33 1.73 7.30 -5.81
CA GLU A 33 2.03 8.68 -5.39
C GLU A 33 0.96 9.28 -4.46
N HIS A 34 -0.31 8.87 -4.60
CA HIS A 34 -1.45 9.55 -3.97
C HIS A 34 -1.94 8.92 -2.66
N ILE A 35 -2.71 9.70 -1.88
CA ILE A 35 -3.25 9.43 -0.52
C ILE A 35 -4.31 8.32 -0.53
N ASP A 36 -4.30 7.41 -1.50
CA ASP A 36 -5.24 6.29 -1.54
C ASP A 36 -4.81 5.22 -0.54
N VAL A 37 -5.14 5.47 0.73
CA VAL A 37 -4.84 4.58 1.86
C VAL A 37 -5.50 3.22 1.65
N ASN A 38 -6.73 3.19 1.16
CA ASN A 38 -7.44 1.94 0.90
C ASN A 38 -6.71 1.08 -0.14
N LYS A 39 -6.22 1.70 -1.23
CA LYS A 39 -5.45 0.98 -2.23
C LYS A 39 -4.09 0.49 -1.71
N LEU A 40 -3.42 1.31 -0.91
CA LEU A 40 -2.18 0.92 -0.23
C LEU A 40 -2.40 -0.28 0.70
N GLU A 41 -3.48 -0.27 1.48
CA GLU A 41 -3.85 -1.37 2.37
C GLU A 41 -4.18 -2.66 1.61
N GLU A 42 -4.99 -2.58 0.55
CA GLU A 42 -5.36 -3.73 -0.29
C GLU A 42 -4.13 -4.43 -0.90
N ILE A 43 -3.22 -3.64 -1.49
CA ILE A 43 -2.01 -4.18 -2.11
C ILE A 43 -1.06 -4.71 -1.03
N LEU A 44 -0.97 -4.06 0.14
CA LEU A 44 -0.15 -4.53 1.25
C LEU A 44 -0.64 -5.87 1.82
N GLU A 45 -1.95 -6.06 1.98
CA GLU A 45 -2.54 -7.35 2.37
C GLU A 45 -2.26 -8.43 1.31
N THR A 46 -2.37 -8.05 0.04
CA THR A 46 -2.04 -8.94 -1.08
C THR A 46 -0.57 -9.35 -1.06
N LEU A 47 0.34 -8.40 -0.81
CA LEU A 47 1.79 -8.65 -0.67
C LEU A 47 2.05 -9.64 0.47
N VAL A 48 1.49 -9.40 1.66
CA VAL A 48 1.67 -10.26 2.84
C VAL A 48 1.20 -11.68 2.57
N THR A 49 0.05 -11.81 1.89
CA THR A 49 -0.52 -13.12 1.54
C THR A 49 0.33 -13.85 0.52
N LYS A 50 0.68 -13.19 -0.60
CA LYS A 50 1.49 -13.81 -1.66
C LYS A 50 2.91 -14.13 -1.21
N PHE A 51 3.46 -13.38 -0.26
CA PHE A 51 4.79 -13.63 0.31
C PHE A 51 4.89 -14.94 1.12
N GLN A 52 3.76 -15.52 1.56
CA GLN A 52 3.79 -16.84 2.19
C GLN A 52 4.16 -17.96 1.22
N SER A 53 3.73 -17.86 -0.05
CA SER A 53 4.00 -18.90 -1.05
C SER A 53 5.50 -19.16 -1.30
N PRO A 54 6.36 -18.15 -1.55
CA PRO A 54 7.80 -18.40 -1.70
C PRO A 54 8.43 -18.95 -0.42
N LYS A 55 7.97 -18.56 0.79
CA LYS A 55 8.46 -19.13 2.06
C LYS A 55 8.18 -20.62 2.19
N CYS A 56 7.01 -21.08 1.72
CA CYS A 56 6.72 -22.51 1.70
C CYS A 56 7.68 -23.26 0.76
N VAL A 57 7.97 -22.69 -0.42
CA VAL A 57 8.91 -23.30 -1.37
C VAL A 57 10.35 -23.28 -0.83
N ASP A 58 10.75 -22.23 -0.11
CA ASP A 58 12.05 -22.16 0.54
C ASP A 58 12.22 -23.28 1.57
N LYS A 59 11.19 -23.56 2.39
CA LYS A 59 11.18 -24.70 3.32
C LYS A 59 11.21 -26.07 2.63
N GLU A 60 10.56 -26.19 1.47
CA GLU A 60 10.61 -27.42 0.67
C GLU A 60 11.99 -27.66 0.04
N LEU A 61 12.73 -26.59 -0.24
CA LEU A 61 14.08 -26.63 -0.81
C LEU A 61 15.16 -26.89 0.23
N GLU A 62 14.99 -26.38 1.45
CA GLU A 62 15.95 -26.46 2.56
C GLU A 62 16.60 -27.85 2.76
N PRO A 63 15.84 -28.97 2.86
CA PRO A 63 16.43 -30.29 3.06
C PRO A 63 17.10 -30.88 1.80
N LEU A 64 16.97 -30.24 0.64
CA LEU A 64 17.50 -30.72 -0.64
C LEU A 64 18.85 -30.08 -1.00
N PHE A 65 19.31 -29.10 -0.24
CA PHE A 65 20.61 -28.46 -0.46
C PHE A 65 21.76 -29.30 0.11
N GLY A 66 22.86 -29.37 -0.64
CA GLY A 66 24.13 -29.84 -0.10
C GLY A 66 24.82 -28.77 0.75
N GLU A 67 25.80 -29.16 1.56
CA GLU A 67 26.48 -28.26 2.51
C GLU A 67 27.00 -26.96 1.88
N ILE A 68 27.57 -27.03 0.67
CA ILE A 68 28.13 -25.86 -0.03
C ILE A 68 27.02 -24.92 -0.53
N GLU A 69 25.92 -25.47 -1.04
CA GLU A 69 24.81 -24.65 -1.58
C GLU A 69 23.95 -24.04 -0.47
N PHE A 70 23.92 -24.66 0.72
CA PHE A 70 23.06 -24.25 1.81
C PHE A 70 23.34 -22.83 2.30
N GLU A 71 24.61 -22.48 2.50
CA GLU A 71 24.99 -21.14 2.99
C GLU A 71 24.59 -20.04 2.00
N GLU A 72 24.90 -20.23 0.71
CA GLU A 72 24.55 -19.28 -0.35
C GLU A 72 23.03 -19.10 -0.49
N GLU A 73 22.26 -20.19 -0.44
CA GLU A 73 20.80 -20.16 -0.57
C GLU A 73 20.11 -19.56 0.66
N CYS A 74 20.69 -19.75 1.86
CA CYS A 74 20.26 -19.09 3.09
C CYS A 74 20.44 -17.58 2.99
N THR A 75 21.63 -17.10 2.64
CA THR A 75 21.89 -15.65 2.49
C THR A 75 20.94 -15.01 1.48
N LYS A 76 20.78 -15.60 0.28
CA LYS A 76 19.86 -15.08 -0.74
C LYS A 76 18.40 -15.06 -0.29
N THR A 77 18.02 -15.98 0.61
CA THR A 77 16.65 -16.05 1.14
C THR A 77 16.42 -15.01 2.23
N GLU A 78 17.39 -14.80 3.10
CA GLU A 78 17.35 -13.73 4.10
C GLU A 78 17.33 -12.35 3.47
N GLU A 79 18.22 -12.06 2.51
CA GLU A 79 18.25 -10.78 1.79
C GLU A 79 16.90 -10.47 1.12
N TYR A 80 16.29 -11.48 0.48
CA TYR A 80 14.98 -11.34 -0.12
C TYR A 80 13.88 -11.10 0.93
N ASN A 81 13.92 -11.81 2.07
CA ASN A 81 12.96 -11.64 3.15
C ASN A 81 13.05 -10.26 3.80
N ASP A 82 14.26 -9.75 3.99
CA ASP A 82 14.53 -8.44 4.55
C ASP A 82 14.02 -7.34 3.62
N LYS A 83 14.24 -7.48 2.32
CA LYS A 83 13.70 -6.54 1.32
C LYS A 83 12.17 -6.43 1.42
N VAL A 84 11.46 -7.55 1.40
CA VAL A 84 9.99 -7.57 1.49
C VAL A 84 9.52 -7.00 2.84
N THR A 85 10.21 -7.35 3.92
CA THR A 85 9.90 -6.84 5.27
C THR A 85 10.10 -5.33 5.36
N HIS A 86 11.16 -4.81 4.76
CA HIS A 86 11.46 -3.39 4.71
C HIS A 86 10.40 -2.63 3.90
N THR A 87 10.00 -3.14 2.73
CA THR A 87 8.89 -2.59 1.94
C THR A 87 7.60 -2.54 2.77
N LYS A 88 7.23 -3.64 3.42
CA LYS A 88 6.06 -3.70 4.32
C LYS A 88 6.14 -2.65 5.42
N PHE A 89 7.29 -2.49 6.07
CA PHE A 89 7.48 -1.50 7.13
C PHE A 89 7.29 -0.07 6.61
N ARG A 90 7.90 0.27 5.47
CA ARG A 90 7.79 1.59 4.85
C ARG A 90 6.36 1.94 4.50
N VAL A 91 5.62 1.02 3.88
CA VAL A 91 4.22 1.23 3.50
C VAL A 91 3.34 1.41 4.73
N ASN A 92 3.50 0.56 5.76
CA ASN A 92 2.77 0.72 7.01
C ASN A 92 3.04 2.07 7.69
N LYS A 93 4.30 2.52 7.70
CA LYS A 93 4.66 3.83 8.23
C LYS A 93 3.94 4.95 7.45
N ARG A 94 3.95 4.87 6.13
CA ARG A 94 3.26 5.83 5.25
C ARG A 94 1.75 5.88 5.51
N ILE A 95 1.08 4.72 5.60
CA ILE A 95 -0.36 4.64 5.92
C ILE A 95 -0.66 5.35 7.25
N ARG A 96 0.14 5.09 8.30
CA ARG A 96 -0.03 5.76 9.60
C ARG A 96 0.14 7.28 9.52
N GLU A 97 1.10 7.75 8.74
CA GLU A 97 1.34 9.18 8.53
C GLU A 97 0.17 9.84 7.78
N LEU A 98 -0.35 9.20 6.73
CA LEU A 98 -1.52 9.66 5.99
C LEU A 98 -2.77 9.74 6.89
N ASN A 99 -3.03 8.70 7.68
CA ASN A 99 -4.17 8.67 8.60
C ASN A 99 -4.07 9.76 9.70
N LYS A 100 -2.85 10.02 10.20
CA LYS A 100 -2.63 11.10 11.18
C LYS A 100 -2.90 12.48 10.58
N ASN A 101 -2.54 12.70 9.32
CA ASN A 101 -2.78 13.98 8.64
C ASN A 101 -4.29 14.23 8.41
N VAL A 102 -5.08 13.19 8.13
CA VAL A 102 -6.55 13.30 8.04
C VAL A 102 -7.16 13.64 9.40
N SER A 103 -6.66 13.06 10.49
CA SER A 103 -7.13 13.36 11.85
C SER A 103 -6.78 14.77 12.33
N ASN A 104 -5.78 15.43 11.74
CA ASN A 104 -5.36 16.79 12.08
C ASN A 104 -6.14 17.86 11.30
N PHE A 105 -7.17 17.49 10.52
CA PHE A 105 -8.03 18.47 9.89
C PHE A 105 -8.74 19.29 10.98
N PRO A 106 -8.46 20.60 11.11
CA PRO A 106 -8.93 21.33 12.26
C PRO A 106 -10.44 21.53 12.14
N ALA A 107 -11.17 21.24 13.23
CA ALA A 107 -12.63 21.32 13.30
C ALA A 107 -13.19 22.73 12.99
N ASN A 108 -12.33 23.75 12.95
CA ASN A 108 -12.69 25.11 12.60
C ASN A 108 -13.00 25.31 11.10
N VAL A 109 -12.50 24.45 10.20
CA VAL A 109 -12.76 24.61 8.75
C VAL A 109 -14.23 24.38 8.44
N SER A 110 -14.89 23.44 9.12
CA SER A 110 -16.35 23.27 9.01
C SER A 110 -17.11 24.51 9.48
N GLN A 111 -16.70 25.11 10.60
CA GLN A 111 -17.32 26.33 11.11
C GLN A 111 -17.10 27.53 10.20
N ASP A 112 -15.92 27.65 9.58
CA ASP A 112 -15.61 28.75 8.67
C ASP A 112 -16.32 28.59 7.32
N VAL A 113 -16.49 27.36 6.82
CA VAL A 113 -17.33 27.08 5.64
C VAL A 113 -18.80 27.39 5.92
N GLU A 114 -19.33 27.03 7.09
CA GLU A 114 -20.71 27.39 7.48
C GLU A 114 -20.91 28.90 7.58
N LYS A 115 -19.97 29.64 8.19
CA LYS A 115 -20.03 31.12 8.24
C LYS A 115 -20.00 31.74 6.84
N ILE A 116 -19.12 31.25 5.95
CA ILE A 116 -19.04 31.73 4.57
C ILE A 116 -20.37 31.51 3.84
N ASN A 117 -20.98 30.33 4.01
CA ASN A 117 -22.29 30.02 3.42
C ASN A 117 -23.40 30.91 3.98
N GLN A 118 -23.42 31.19 5.29
CA GLN A 118 -24.41 32.09 5.89
C GLN A 118 -24.29 33.52 5.37
N VAL A 119 -23.06 34.04 5.21
CA VAL A 119 -22.82 35.37 4.63
C VAL A 119 -23.31 35.42 3.18
N TYR A 120 -23.04 34.39 2.39
CA TYR A 120 -23.47 34.32 1.01
C TYR A 120 -25.00 34.35 0.87
N GLN A 121 -25.71 33.54 1.67
CA GLN A 121 -27.18 33.53 1.69
C GLN A 121 -27.78 34.85 2.18
N SER A 122 -27.14 35.50 3.16
CA SER A 122 -27.57 36.81 3.65
C SER A 122 -27.45 37.90 2.59
N ASN A 123 -26.38 37.87 1.79
CA ASN A 123 -26.16 38.84 0.72
C ASN A 123 -27.17 38.68 -0.43
N ILE A 124 -27.52 37.45 -0.82
CA ILE A 124 -28.57 37.19 -1.81
C ILE A 124 -29.91 37.79 -1.36
N ASN A 125 -30.29 37.55 -0.09
CA ASN A 125 -31.54 38.07 0.46
C ASN A 125 -31.58 39.62 0.51
N ILE A 126 -30.42 40.28 0.68
CA ILE A 126 -30.32 41.74 0.65
C ILE A 126 -30.52 42.26 -0.77
N GLU A 127 -29.90 41.62 -1.77
CA GLU A 127 -30.03 41.99 -3.18
C GLU A 127 -31.48 41.83 -3.68
N GLU A 128 -32.13 40.71 -3.38
CA GLU A 128 -33.51 40.45 -3.78
C GLU A 128 -34.50 41.48 -3.20
N ASN A 129 -34.32 41.85 -1.93
CA ASN A 129 -35.14 42.87 -1.27
C ASN A 129 -34.88 44.28 -1.82
N SER A 130 -33.63 44.60 -2.18
CA SER A 130 -33.26 45.88 -2.80
C SER A 130 -33.85 46.03 -4.21
N VAL A 131 -33.91 44.96 -4.99
CA VAL A 131 -34.54 44.95 -6.33
C VAL A 131 -36.05 45.14 -6.21
N ARG A 132 -36.71 44.49 -5.24
CA ARG A 132 -38.17 44.57 -5.04
C ARG A 132 -38.65 45.97 -4.65
N MET A 133 -37.81 46.77 -3.99
CA MET A 133 -38.11 48.16 -3.62
C MET A 133 -37.90 49.18 -4.75
N LYS A 134 -37.24 48.80 -5.85
CA LYS A 134 -36.94 49.70 -6.99
C LYS A 134 -37.90 49.56 -8.17
N LEU A 135 -38.87 48.65 -8.10
CA LEU A 135 -39.92 48.51 -9.12
C LEU A 135 -41.03 49.55 -8.88
N PRO A 136 -41.29 50.48 -9.81
CA PRO A 136 -42.45 51.37 -9.72
C PRO A 136 -43.74 50.55 -9.85
N LYS A 137 -44.77 50.94 -9.09
CA LYS A 137 -46.14 50.40 -9.22
C LYS A 137 -46.78 50.81 -10.53
#